data_AF-A0A2T7TGU4-F1
#
_entry.id   AF-A0A2T7TGU4-F1
#
_cell.length_a   1.000
_cell.length_b   1.000
_cell.length_c   1.000
_cell.angle_alpha   90.00
_cell.angle_beta   90.00
_cell.angle_gamma   90.00
#
_symmetry.space_group_name_H-M   'P 1'
#
loop_
_entity.id
_entity.type
_entity.pdbx_description
1 polymer ?
#
loop_
_entity_poly.entity_id
_entity_poly.type
_entity_poly.pdbx_seq_one_letter_code
_entity_poly.pdbx_strand_id
1 'polypeptide(L)'
;MAKEREEFFHRLDRGGTIRAVAAELGLSVDSCYRWRSEAQLSTPRVKNRSYTAEDKAEFFRRLKISGNVSRVAKELGFVRVTCYKWAHRAGIFTGTDTRAQRARFLDLRAAGVSRAAAASQVQVDKRTAADWDKGITQITGGRRYPDGRVVRYAQAAILANVKSPRTTYTRGTPVDLVRLETVVDARYLSLVEREQIHDLRRSG
;
A
#
# COMPACT_ATOMS: atom_id res chain seq x y z
N MET A 1 1.59 -21.11 35.43
CA MET A 1 0.46 -21.37 34.51
C MET A 1 -0.79 -20.55 34.82
N ALA A 2 -1.50 -20.73 35.95
CA ALA A 2 -2.74 -19.98 36.22
C ALA A 2 -2.50 -18.46 36.45
N LYS A 3 -1.48 -18.09 37.23
CA LYS A 3 -1.09 -16.69 37.48
C LYS A 3 -0.62 -15.95 36.22
N GLU A 4 0.18 -16.61 35.37
CA GLU A 4 0.68 -16.03 34.11
C GLU A 4 -0.45 -15.77 33.10
N ARG A 5 -1.45 -16.66 33.06
CA ARG A 5 -2.64 -16.48 32.22
C ARG A 5 -3.48 -15.29 32.72
N GLU A 6 -3.66 -15.14 34.02
CA GLU A 6 -4.43 -14.05 34.62
C GLU A 6 -3.76 -12.69 34.42
N GLU A 7 -2.44 -12.63 34.63
CA GLU A 7 -1.66 -11.40 34.41
C GLU A 7 -1.59 -11.00 32.94
N PHE A 8 -1.55 -11.97 32.03
CA PHE A 8 -1.69 -11.76 30.59
C PHE A 8 -3.02 -11.07 30.24
N PHE A 9 -4.16 -11.54 30.76
CA PHE A 9 -5.46 -10.94 30.46
C PHE A 9 -5.62 -9.55 31.08
N HIS A 10 -5.17 -9.35 32.32
CA HIS A 10 -5.20 -8.03 32.97
C HIS A 10 -4.38 -6.97 32.20
N ARG A 11 -3.25 -7.35 31.60
CA ARG A 11 -2.46 -6.47 30.71
C ARG A 11 -3.11 -6.26 29.35
N LEU A 12 -3.75 -7.28 28.80
CA LEU A 12 -4.45 -7.21 27.52
C LEU A 12 -5.66 -6.25 27.60
N ASP A 13 -6.41 -6.26 28.71
CA ASP A 13 -7.57 -5.39 28.93
C ASP A 13 -7.22 -3.89 29.02
N ARG A 14 -5.95 -3.56 29.30
CA ARG A 14 -5.43 -2.18 29.23
C ARG A 14 -5.17 -1.69 27.81
N GLY A 15 -5.52 -2.48 26.79
CA GLY A 15 -5.45 -2.12 25.37
C GLY A 15 -4.17 -2.55 24.65
N GLY A 16 -3.36 -3.42 25.25
CA GLY A 16 -2.17 -3.98 24.62
C GLY A 16 -2.51 -4.94 23.48
N THR A 17 -1.57 -5.14 22.55
CA THR A 17 -1.67 -6.25 21.59
C THR A 17 -1.08 -7.52 22.20
N ILE A 18 -1.61 -8.69 21.84
CA ILE A 18 -1.15 -10.00 22.35
C ILE A 18 0.37 -10.14 22.26
N ARG A 19 0.96 -9.72 21.13
CA ARG A 19 2.42 -9.79 20.92
C ARG A 19 3.20 -8.84 21.83
N ALA A 20 2.68 -7.64 22.06
CA ALA A 20 3.33 -6.69 22.97
C ALA A 20 3.28 -7.19 24.42
N VAL A 21 2.11 -7.65 24.87
CA VAL A 21 1.92 -8.19 26.22
C VAL A 21 2.73 -9.47 26.45
N ALA A 22 2.79 -10.36 25.45
CA ALA A 22 3.61 -11.57 25.52
C ALA A 22 5.11 -11.24 25.66
N ALA A 23 5.60 -10.24 24.92
CA ALA A 23 6.98 -9.78 25.01
C ALA A 23 7.29 -9.15 26.38
N GLU A 24 6.38 -8.33 26.93
CA GLU A 24 6.54 -7.71 28.25
C GLU A 24 6.58 -8.73 29.39
N LEU A 25 5.75 -9.79 29.30
CA LEU A 25 5.64 -10.82 30.34
C LEU A 25 6.60 -12.00 30.13
N GLY A 26 7.43 -11.98 29.08
CA GLY A 26 8.33 -13.08 28.74
C GLY A 26 7.61 -14.38 28.36
N LEU A 27 6.36 -14.28 27.89
CA LEU A 27 5.50 -15.41 27.58
C LEU A 27 5.62 -15.81 26.10
N SER A 28 5.43 -17.10 25.83
CA SER A 28 5.27 -17.58 24.46
C SER A 28 4.02 -16.99 23.81
N VAL A 29 4.20 -16.37 22.64
CA VAL A 29 3.12 -15.79 21.84
C VAL A 29 2.07 -16.85 21.46
N ASP A 30 2.49 -18.09 21.20
CA ASP A 30 1.58 -19.20 20.87
C ASP A 30 0.74 -19.63 22.08
N SER A 31 1.33 -19.65 23.28
CA SER A 31 0.59 -19.87 24.53
C SER A 31 -0.46 -18.79 24.75
N CYS A 32 -0.12 -17.52 24.48
CA CYS A 32 -1.05 -16.41 24.58
C CYS A 32 -2.19 -16.48 23.54
N TYR A 33 -1.90 -16.89 22.29
CA TYR A 33 -2.94 -17.13 21.28
C TYR A 33 -3.85 -18.30 21.66
N ARG A 34 -3.28 -19.39 22.18
CA ARG A 34 -4.03 -20.53 22.69
C ARG A 34 -4.92 -20.14 23.86
N TRP A 35 -4.41 -19.42 24.86
CA TRP A 35 -5.23 -18.93 25.99
C TRP A 35 -6.36 -18.01 25.55
N ARG A 36 -6.12 -17.13 24.56
CA ARG A 36 -7.19 -16.30 23.97
C ARG A 36 -8.24 -17.14 23.25
N SER A 37 -7.82 -18.18 22.52
CA SER A 37 -8.74 -19.11 21.84
C SER A 37 -9.58 -19.90 22.84
N GLU A 38 -8.95 -20.44 23.90
CA GLU A 38 -9.61 -21.16 25.00
C GLU A 38 -10.56 -20.26 25.80
N ALA A 39 -10.23 -18.98 25.98
CA ALA A 39 -11.07 -18.01 26.66
C ALA A 39 -12.25 -17.49 25.80
N GLN A 40 -12.35 -17.89 24.52
CA GLN A 40 -13.37 -17.40 23.58
C GLN A 40 -13.43 -15.86 23.45
N LEU A 41 -12.38 -15.15 23.87
CA LEU A 41 -12.21 -13.71 23.73
C LEU A 41 -11.74 -13.38 22.30
N SER A 42 -12.54 -13.79 21.32
CA SER A 42 -12.38 -13.28 19.96
C SER A 42 -12.78 -11.81 20.00
N THR A 43 -11.82 -10.92 19.69
CA THR A 43 -12.17 -9.51 19.48
C THR A 43 -13.28 -9.48 18.43
N PRO A 44 -14.44 -8.87 18.71
CA PRO A 44 -15.54 -8.85 17.78
C PRO A 44 -15.02 -8.30 16.45
N ARG A 45 -15.08 -9.13 15.41
CA ARG A 45 -14.66 -8.72 14.08
C ARG A 45 -15.65 -7.62 13.70
N VAL A 46 -15.20 -6.37 13.69
CA VAL A 46 -16.02 -5.24 13.27
C VAL A 46 -16.62 -5.62 11.92
N LYS A 47 -17.95 -5.70 11.85
CA LYS A 47 -18.62 -6.07 10.60
C LYS A 47 -18.18 -5.04 9.56
N ASN A 48 -17.59 -5.51 8.46
CA ASN A 48 -17.29 -4.64 7.33
C ASN A 48 -18.60 -3.95 6.92
N ARG A 49 -18.54 -2.64 6.69
CA ARG A 49 -19.68 -1.88 6.19
C ARG A 49 -20.22 -2.57 4.92
N SER A 50 -21.47 -3.00 4.97
CA SER A 50 -22.19 -3.44 3.78
C SER A 50 -22.64 -2.20 3.01
N TYR A 51 -22.62 -2.28 1.68
CA TYR A 51 -23.04 -1.20 0.80
C TYR A 51 -24.27 -1.62 0.02
N THR A 52 -25.30 -0.78 0.02
CA THR A 52 -26.53 -1.04 -0.75
C THR A 52 -26.41 -0.58 -2.20
N ALA A 53 -27.43 -0.85 -3.01
CA ALA A 53 -27.50 -0.33 -4.38
C ALA A 53 -27.61 1.20 -4.39
N GLU A 54 -28.31 1.77 -3.41
CA GLU A 54 -28.49 3.20 -3.20
C GLU A 54 -27.17 3.88 -2.86
N ASP A 55 -26.36 3.28 -1.97
CA ASP A 55 -25.00 3.76 -1.67
C ASP A 55 -24.15 3.86 -2.94
N LYS A 56 -24.22 2.83 -3.78
CA LYS A 56 -23.48 2.77 -5.04
C LYS A 56 -24.00 3.80 -6.05
N ALA A 57 -25.31 4.03 -6.10
CA ALA A 57 -25.93 5.04 -6.97
C ALA A 57 -25.55 6.47 -6.53
N GLU A 58 -25.58 6.76 -5.23
CA GLU A 58 -25.15 8.03 -4.66
C GLU A 58 -23.68 8.30 -4.96
N PHE A 59 -22.83 7.29 -4.81
CA PHE A 59 -21.42 7.37 -5.16
C PHE A 59 -21.21 7.79 -6.62
N PHE A 60 -21.89 7.14 -7.59
CA PHE A 60 -21.74 7.52 -9.00
C PHE A 60 -22.32 8.90 -9.33
N ARG A 61 -23.42 9.30 -8.67
CA ARG A 61 -24.00 10.64 -8.84
C ARG A 61 -22.99 11.72 -8.44
N ARG A 62 -22.37 11.58 -7.26
CA ARG A 62 -21.32 12.51 -6.80
C ARG A 62 -20.05 12.42 -7.61
N LEU A 63 -19.66 11.23 -8.05
CA LEU A 63 -18.48 11.04 -8.90
C LEU A 63 -18.60 11.76 -10.23
N LYS A 64 -19.80 11.81 -10.84
CA LYS A 64 -20.04 12.57 -12.07
C LYS A 64 -19.80 14.07 -11.89
N ILE A 65 -20.08 14.61 -10.71
CA ILE A 65 -19.89 16.03 -10.38
C ILE A 65 -18.43 16.32 -10.02
N SER A 66 -17.84 15.50 -9.15
CA SER A 66 -16.49 15.74 -8.61
C SER A 66 -15.36 15.30 -9.54
N GLY A 67 -15.55 14.24 -10.33
CA GLY A 67 -14.48 13.56 -11.07
C GLY A 67 -13.42 12.85 -10.22
N ASN A 68 -13.51 12.89 -8.88
CA ASN A 68 -12.47 12.36 -7.99
C ASN A 68 -13.03 11.33 -6.99
N VAL A 69 -12.69 10.05 -7.20
CA VAL A 69 -13.13 8.93 -6.36
C VAL A 69 -12.69 9.07 -4.89
N SER A 70 -11.46 9.53 -4.64
CA SER A 70 -10.95 9.66 -3.27
C SER A 70 -11.70 10.73 -2.47
N ARG A 71 -12.04 11.85 -3.13
CA ARG A 71 -12.83 12.92 -2.52
C ARG A 71 -14.24 12.43 -2.19
N VAL A 72 -14.93 11.83 -3.17
CA VAL A 72 -16.30 11.33 -2.98
C VAL A 72 -16.36 10.23 -1.91
N ALA A 73 -15.39 9.31 -1.89
CA ALA A 73 -15.31 8.28 -0.85
C ALA A 73 -15.17 8.88 0.56
N LYS A 74 -14.38 9.96 0.70
CA LYS A 74 -14.23 10.67 1.98
C LYS A 74 -15.54 11.36 2.40
N GLU A 75 -16.20 12.05 1.47
CA GLU A 75 -17.46 12.76 1.74
C GLU A 75 -18.60 11.80 2.13
N LEU A 76 -18.64 10.60 1.57
CA LEU A 76 -19.66 9.58 1.88
C LEU A 76 -19.27 8.66 3.05
N GLY A 77 -18.04 8.78 3.57
CA GLY A 77 -17.50 7.86 4.60
C GLY A 77 -17.34 6.42 4.10
N PHE A 78 -17.08 6.24 2.80
CA PHE A 78 -16.93 4.93 2.17
C PHE A 78 -15.46 4.49 2.16
N VAL A 79 -15.24 3.16 2.15
CA VAL A 79 -13.90 2.59 2.03
C VAL A 79 -13.39 2.84 0.62
N ARG A 80 -12.33 3.64 0.54
CA ARG A 80 -11.71 4.10 -0.72
C ARG A 80 -11.43 2.98 -1.72
N VAL A 81 -10.90 1.85 -1.24
CA VAL A 81 -10.57 0.69 -2.10
C VAL A 81 -11.83 0.11 -2.76
N THR A 82 -12.95 0.07 -2.04
CA THR A 82 -14.24 -0.38 -2.58
C THR A 82 -14.74 0.57 -3.67
N CYS A 83 -14.67 1.88 -3.42
CA CYS A 83 -15.05 2.89 -4.41
C CYS A 83 -14.22 2.82 -5.70
N TYR A 84 -12.90 2.61 -5.59
CA TYR A 84 -12.05 2.41 -6.76
C TYR A 84 -12.44 1.14 -7.54
N LYS A 85 -12.74 0.03 -6.86
CA LYS A 85 -13.23 -1.20 -7.53
C LYS A 85 -14.52 -0.93 -8.30
N TRP A 86 -15.46 -0.17 -7.73
CA TRP A 86 -16.70 0.18 -8.43
C TRP A 86 -16.45 1.08 -9.64
N ALA A 87 -15.61 2.11 -9.50
CA ALA A 87 -15.25 3.00 -10.61
C ALA A 87 -14.59 2.22 -11.75
N HIS A 88 -13.60 1.37 -11.45
CA HIS A 88 -12.94 0.52 -12.44
C HIS A 88 -13.92 -0.43 -13.16
N ARG A 89 -14.82 -1.09 -12.42
CA ARG A 89 -15.82 -1.98 -13.02
C ARG A 89 -16.83 -1.22 -13.89
N ALA A 90 -17.04 0.06 -13.62
CA ALA A 90 -17.86 0.96 -14.45
C ALA A 90 -17.07 1.63 -15.59
N GLY A 91 -15.80 1.26 -15.81
CA GLY A 91 -14.95 1.86 -16.84
C GLY A 91 -14.46 3.28 -16.52
N ILE A 92 -14.67 3.76 -15.29
CA ILE A 92 -14.25 5.09 -14.84
C ILE A 92 -12.84 4.97 -14.26
N PHE A 93 -11.86 5.46 -15.00
CA PHE A 93 -10.47 5.55 -14.57
C PHE A 93 -10.20 6.97 -14.06
N THR A 94 -9.71 7.10 -12.83
CA THR A 94 -9.49 8.41 -12.18
C THR A 94 -8.20 9.12 -12.60
N GLY A 95 -7.58 8.67 -13.69
CA GLY A 95 -6.53 9.43 -14.36
C GLY A 95 -7.17 10.36 -15.37
N THR A 96 -6.68 11.59 -15.48
CA THR A 96 -7.07 12.48 -16.58
C THR A 96 -6.74 11.77 -17.89
N ASP A 97 -7.76 11.45 -18.69
CA ASP A 97 -7.54 10.85 -20.00
C ASP A 97 -6.98 11.91 -20.95
N THR A 98 -5.66 11.88 -21.12
CA THR A 98 -4.94 12.86 -21.94
C THR A 98 -4.83 12.43 -23.40
N ARG A 99 -5.43 11.31 -23.81
CA ARG A 99 -5.33 10.81 -25.20
C ARG A 99 -5.84 11.82 -26.22
N ALA A 100 -7.00 12.41 -25.98
CA ALA A 100 -7.58 13.41 -26.86
C ALA A 100 -6.73 14.69 -26.91
N GLN A 101 -6.21 15.15 -25.76
CA GLN A 101 -5.31 16.30 -25.70
C GLN A 101 -3.99 16.02 -26.44
N ARG A 102 -3.44 14.81 -26.29
CA ARG A 102 -2.22 14.38 -26.98
C ARG A 102 -2.42 14.33 -28.48
N ALA A 103 -3.54 13.78 -28.96
CA ALA A 103 -3.87 13.76 -30.38
C ALA A 103 -3.94 15.19 -30.95
N ARG A 104 -4.73 16.07 -30.33
CA ARG A 104 -4.82 17.49 -30.74
C ARG A 104 -3.47 18.21 -30.69
N PHE A 105 -2.65 17.94 -29.69
CA PHE A 105 -1.31 18.50 -29.60
C PHE A 105 -0.44 18.06 -30.78
N LEU A 106 -0.46 16.77 -31.13
CA LEU A 106 0.30 16.25 -32.27
C LEU A 106 -0.20 16.83 -33.60
N ASP A 107 -1.50 17.01 -33.77
CA ASP A 107 -2.08 17.65 -34.96
C ASP A 107 -1.59 19.11 -35.10
N LEU A 108 -1.61 19.88 -33.99
CA LEU A 108 -1.07 21.25 -33.96
C LEU A 108 0.43 21.27 -34.29
N ARG A 109 1.19 20.31 -33.78
CA ARG A 109 2.63 20.19 -34.07
C ARG A 109 2.88 19.84 -35.53
N ALA A 110 2.07 18.97 -36.13
CA ALA A 110 2.13 18.62 -37.54
C ALA A 110 1.76 19.82 -38.45
N ALA A 111 0.86 20.69 -38.00
CA ALA A 111 0.50 21.94 -38.67
C ALA A 111 1.56 23.06 -38.49
N GLY A 112 2.71 22.79 -37.86
CA GLY A 112 3.80 23.75 -37.70
C GLY A 112 3.68 24.69 -36.49
N VAL A 113 2.66 24.54 -35.64
CA VAL A 113 2.50 25.36 -34.42
C VAL A 113 3.64 25.09 -33.46
N SER A 114 4.20 26.13 -32.85
CA SER A 114 5.27 25.99 -31.87
C SER A 114 4.83 25.15 -30.66
N ARG A 115 5.76 24.42 -30.04
CA ARG A 115 5.46 23.57 -28.86
C ARG A 115 4.77 24.36 -27.75
N ALA A 116 5.23 25.58 -27.47
CA ALA A 116 4.67 26.42 -26.41
C ALA A 116 3.23 26.84 -26.72
N ALA A 117 2.95 27.25 -27.96
CA ALA A 117 1.60 27.63 -28.38
C ALA A 117 0.65 26.42 -28.36
N ALA A 118 1.09 25.27 -28.89
CA ALA A 118 0.30 24.04 -28.86
C ALA A 118 0.00 23.58 -27.42
N ALA A 119 0.99 23.63 -26.52
CA ALA A 119 0.82 23.29 -25.11
C ALA A 119 -0.20 24.19 -24.41
N SER A 120 -0.15 25.50 -24.67
CA SER A 120 -1.14 26.45 -24.15
C SER A 120 -2.54 26.17 -24.69
N GLN A 121 -2.69 25.83 -25.97
CA GLN A 121 -3.99 25.53 -26.57
C GLN A 121 -4.62 24.25 -26.02
N VAL A 122 -3.84 23.20 -25.79
CA VAL A 122 -4.35 21.94 -25.20
C VAL A 122 -4.33 21.93 -23.67
N GLN A 123 -3.91 23.05 -23.05
CA GLN A 123 -3.84 23.26 -21.60
C GLN A 123 -2.98 22.21 -20.86
N VAL A 124 -1.77 21.96 -21.37
CA VAL A 124 -0.82 21.03 -20.74
C VAL A 124 0.47 21.73 -20.33
N ASP A 125 1.12 21.19 -19.31
CA ASP A 125 2.39 21.74 -18.83
C ASP A 125 3.52 21.52 -19.86
N LYS A 126 4.54 22.38 -19.79
CA LYS A 126 5.68 22.38 -20.70
C LYS A 126 6.42 21.03 -20.74
N ARG A 127 6.48 20.30 -19.62
CA ARG A 127 7.17 19.01 -19.54
C ARG A 127 6.36 17.91 -20.20
N THR A 128 5.05 17.88 -19.97
CA THR A 128 4.15 16.95 -20.68
C THR A 128 4.18 17.19 -22.19
N ALA A 129 4.16 18.44 -22.64
CA ALA A 129 4.32 18.78 -24.06
C ALA A 129 5.66 18.31 -24.64
N ALA A 130 6.76 18.46 -23.88
CA ALA A 130 8.07 17.98 -24.30
C ALA A 130 8.16 16.45 -24.33
N ASP A 131 7.53 15.75 -23.39
CA ASP A 131 7.43 14.29 -23.39
C ASP A 131 6.64 13.82 -24.63
N TRP A 132 5.52 14.47 -24.96
CA TRP A 132 4.69 14.12 -26.12
C TRP A 132 5.40 14.31 -27.45
N ASP A 133 6.11 15.43 -27.63
CA ASP A 133 6.93 15.70 -28.82
C ASP A 133 7.99 14.61 -29.04
N LYS A 134 8.54 14.07 -27.94
CA LYS A 134 9.54 13.00 -27.96
C LYS A 134 8.92 11.60 -28.02
N GLY A 135 7.59 11.49 -28.15
CA GLY A 135 6.88 10.21 -28.10
C GLY A 135 6.97 9.48 -26.75
N ILE A 136 7.39 10.16 -25.68
CA ILE A 136 7.53 9.60 -24.34
C ILE A 136 6.15 9.44 -23.70
N THR A 137 5.88 8.25 -23.18
CA THR A 137 4.68 7.95 -22.39
C THR A 137 5.03 7.96 -20.91
N GLN A 138 4.31 8.73 -20.10
CA GLN A 138 4.44 8.67 -18.65
C GLN A 138 3.73 7.41 -18.11
N ILE A 139 4.38 6.73 -17.18
CA ILE A 139 3.82 5.56 -16.48
C ILE A 139 3.93 5.79 -14.97
N THR A 140 3.17 5.05 -14.18
CA THR A 140 3.28 5.11 -12.72
C THR A 140 4.71 4.79 -12.30
N GLY A 141 5.38 5.78 -11.69
CA GLY A 141 6.77 5.67 -11.24
C GLY A 141 7.81 5.65 -12.36
N GLY A 142 7.52 6.17 -13.56
CA GLY A 142 8.53 6.18 -14.63
C GLY A 142 8.11 6.82 -15.95
N ARG A 143 8.92 6.58 -16.98
CA ARG A 143 8.70 6.96 -18.38
C ARG A 143 9.02 5.79 -19.30
N ARG A 144 8.25 5.67 -20.39
CA ARG A 144 8.52 4.78 -21.52
C ARG A 144 8.87 5.63 -22.74
N TYR A 145 10.00 5.36 -23.35
CA TYR A 145 10.51 6.05 -24.52
C TYR A 145 10.04 5.34 -25.82
N PRO A 146 10.09 6.01 -26.98
CA PRO A 146 9.64 5.45 -28.25
C PRO A 146 10.44 4.22 -28.70
N ASP A 147 11.71 4.16 -28.33
CA ASP A 147 12.64 3.05 -28.58
C ASP A 147 12.33 1.79 -27.75
N GLY A 148 11.28 1.84 -26.92
CA GLY A 148 10.91 0.76 -25.99
C GLY A 148 11.63 0.82 -24.65
N ARG A 149 12.60 1.73 -24.45
CA ARG A 149 13.30 1.89 -23.18
C ARG A 149 12.32 2.33 -22.10
N VAL A 150 12.33 1.63 -20.96
CA VAL A 150 11.53 1.99 -19.79
C VAL A 150 12.46 2.45 -18.68
N VAL A 151 12.31 3.71 -18.26
CA VAL A 151 13.01 4.26 -17.09
C VAL A 151 12.04 4.31 -15.92
N ARG A 152 12.24 3.42 -14.95
CA ARG A 152 11.54 3.48 -13.66
C ARG A 152 12.36 4.33 -12.70
N TYR A 153 11.70 5.22 -11.96
CA TYR A 153 12.36 5.97 -10.91
C TYR A 153 12.65 5.03 -9.74
N ALA A 154 13.90 5.00 -9.29
CA ALA A 154 14.27 4.22 -8.12
C ALA A 154 13.59 4.82 -6.88
N GLN A 155 12.66 4.07 -6.30
CA GLN A 155 11.92 4.50 -5.10
C GLN A 155 12.87 4.88 -3.96
N ALA A 156 13.98 4.15 -3.81
CA ALA A 156 15.03 4.44 -2.83
C ALA A 156 15.69 5.82 -3.04
N ALA A 157 15.97 6.20 -4.29
CA ALA A 157 16.55 7.50 -4.61
C ALA A 157 15.54 8.65 -4.43
N ILE A 158 14.24 8.39 -4.63
CA ILE A 158 13.18 9.34 -4.30
C ILE A 158 13.13 9.52 -2.77
N LEU A 159 13.08 8.43 -2.01
CA LEU A 159 13.01 8.45 -0.55
C LEU A 159 14.24 9.12 0.09
N ALA A 160 15.43 8.93 -0.47
CA ALA A 160 16.67 9.58 -0.01
C ALA A 160 16.62 11.12 -0.11
N ASN A 161 15.84 11.66 -1.04
CA ASN A 161 15.67 13.11 -1.22
C ASN A 161 14.44 13.68 -0.49
N VAL A 162 13.66 12.84 0.21
CA VAL A 162 12.58 13.31 1.06
C VAL A 162 13.18 13.77 2.40
N LYS A 163 13.04 15.06 2.73
CA LYS A 163 13.58 15.64 3.98
C LYS A 163 13.06 14.98 5.27
N SER A 164 11.88 14.37 5.21
CA SER A 164 11.27 13.63 6.31
C SER A 164 10.61 12.36 5.79
N PRO A 165 11.41 11.32 5.46
CA PRO A 165 10.85 10.08 4.95
C PRO A 165 10.04 9.44 6.08
N ARG A 166 8.80 9.05 5.80
CA ARG A 166 8.03 8.21 6.72
C ARG A 166 8.73 6.86 6.81
N THR A 167 9.56 6.68 7.84
CA THR A 167 10.27 5.42 8.13
C THR A 167 9.35 4.37 8.73
N THR A 168 8.18 4.77 9.22
CA THR A 168 7.19 3.89 9.84
C THR A 168 5.92 3.83 9.01
N TYR A 169 5.78 2.76 8.24
CA TYR A 169 4.49 2.10 8.17
C TYR A 169 4.34 1.37 9.50
N THR A 170 3.33 1.74 10.29
CA THR A 170 3.01 1.04 11.55
C THR A 170 2.60 -0.40 11.24
N ARG A 171 3.59 -1.30 11.14
CA ARG A 171 3.56 -2.76 11.39
C ARG A 171 4.95 -3.35 11.14
N GLY A 172 5.79 -3.34 12.18
CA GLY A 172 6.99 -4.17 12.28
C GLY A 172 8.27 -3.54 11.75
N THR A 173 9.30 -3.54 12.57
CA THR A 173 10.68 -3.16 12.22
C THR A 173 11.24 -4.17 11.21
N PRO A 174 11.98 -3.74 10.16
CA PRO A 174 12.70 -4.66 9.29
C PRO A 174 13.73 -5.47 10.10
N VAL A 175 13.71 -6.80 9.96
CA VAL A 175 14.69 -7.69 10.60
C VAL A 175 15.92 -7.76 9.72
N ASP A 176 17.10 -7.53 10.30
CA ASP A 176 18.39 -7.66 9.65
C ASP A 176 18.77 -9.15 9.53
N LEU A 177 18.78 -9.67 8.30
CA LEU A 177 19.04 -11.09 8.01
C LEU A 177 20.49 -11.49 8.33
N VAL A 178 21.46 -10.59 8.10
CA VAL A 178 22.88 -10.88 8.34
C VAL A 178 23.11 -11.10 9.84
N ARG A 179 22.47 -10.26 10.66
CA ARG A 179 22.51 -10.39 12.12
C ARG A 179 21.78 -11.63 12.63
N LEU A 180 20.78 -12.13 11.90
CA LEU A 180 20.04 -13.34 12.27
C LEU A 180 20.82 -14.63 11.95
N GLU A 181 21.61 -14.62 10.87
CA GLU A 181 22.43 -15.75 10.43
C GLU A 181 23.76 -15.87 11.18
N THR A 182 24.19 -14.80 11.85
CA THR A 182 25.46 -14.80 12.60
C THR A 182 25.40 -15.75 13.80
N VAL A 183 26.35 -16.67 13.88
CA VAL A 183 26.54 -17.55 15.05
C VAL A 183 27.04 -16.71 16.20
N VAL A 184 26.23 -16.62 17.27
CA VAL A 184 26.52 -15.74 18.42
C VAL A 184 27.65 -16.31 19.30
N ASP A 185 27.62 -17.61 19.60
CA ASP A 185 28.62 -18.32 20.41
C ASP A 185 28.44 -19.84 20.20
N ALA A 186 29.50 -20.63 20.40
CA ALA A 186 29.44 -22.09 20.23
C ALA A 186 28.46 -22.79 21.19
N ARG A 187 28.03 -22.12 22.27
CA ARG A 187 27.02 -22.63 23.20
C ARG A 187 25.58 -22.40 22.75
N TYR A 188 25.35 -21.63 21.67
CA TYR A 188 24.02 -21.34 21.15
C TYR A 188 23.86 -21.89 19.74
N LEU A 189 22.65 -22.36 19.44
CA LEU A 189 22.31 -22.87 18.12
C LEU A 189 22.22 -21.73 17.10
N SER A 190 22.86 -21.95 15.95
CA SER A 190 22.73 -21.13 14.76
C SER A 190 21.29 -21.16 14.21
N LEU A 191 20.99 -20.27 13.26
CA LEU A 191 19.71 -20.29 12.56
C LEU A 191 19.51 -21.62 11.80
N VAL A 192 20.56 -22.08 11.11
CA VAL A 192 20.54 -23.33 10.34
C VAL A 192 20.29 -24.54 11.22
N GLU A 193 20.95 -24.63 12.38
CA GLU A 193 20.73 -25.75 13.31
C GLU A 193 19.31 -25.73 13.91
N ARG A 194 18.74 -24.54 14.16
CA ARG A 194 17.36 -24.42 14.63
C ARG A 194 16.35 -24.81 13.55
N GLU A 195 16.60 -24.47 12.31
CA GLU A 195 15.78 -24.89 11.16
C GLU A 195 15.87 -26.41 10.95
N GLN A 196 17.07 -26.99 11.06
CA GLN A 196 17.26 -28.43 10.96
C GLN A 196 16.55 -29.20 12.09
N ILE A 197 16.62 -28.72 13.33
CA ILE A 197 15.86 -29.29 14.45
C ILE A 197 14.35 -29.16 14.21
N HIS A 198 13.91 -28.02 13.68
CA HIS A 198 12.50 -27.80 13.35
C HIS A 198 12.01 -28.76 12.26
N ASP A 199 12.79 -28.98 11.21
CA ASP A 199 12.44 -29.88 10.12
C ASP A 199 12.47 -31.35 10.55
N LEU A 200 13.40 -31.73 11.42
CA LEU A 200 13.40 -33.05 12.07
C LEU A 200 12.15 -33.26 12.94
N ARG A 201 11.69 -32.24 13.67
CA ARG A 201 10.42 -32.29 14.43
C ARG A 201 9.17 -32.27 13.56
N ARG A 202 9.29 -31.84 12.30
CA ARG A 202 8.17 -31.77 11.35
C ARG A 202 8.06 -33.03 10.49
N SER A 203 9.17 -33.74 10.28
CA SER A 203 9.25 -34.97 9.47
C SER A 203 9.18 -36.27 10.29
N GLY A 204 9.05 -36.17 11.62
CA GLY A 204 8.78 -37.30 12.54
C GLY A 204 7.57 -37.02 13.41
#